data_AF-A0A7D5N8R9-F1
#
_entry.id   AF-A0A7D5N8R9-F1
#
_cell.length_a   1.000
_cell.length_b   1.000
_cell.length_c   1.000
_cell.angle_alpha   90.00
_cell.angle_beta   90.00
_cell.angle_gamma   90.00
#
_symmetry.space_group_name_H-M   'P 1'
#
loop_
_entity.id
_entity.type
_entity.pdbx_description
1 polymer ?
#
loop_
_entity_poly.entity_id
_entity_poly.type
_entity_poly.pdbx_seq_one_letter_code
_entity_poly.pdbx_strand_id
1 'polypeptide(L)'
;MTEAVYFEIIRGKTASLISSAFGAGAYAASADESKTSLMRLFGEKVGMAFQIRDDLFDYGKADVGKPTGNDIKEKMTLPLIIR
;
A
#
# COMPACT_ATOMS: atom_id res chain seq x y z
N MET A 1 7.26 -7.43 -14.97
CA MET A 1 6.42 -6.36 -14.39
C MET A 1 7.30 -5.12 -14.31
N THR A 2 6.82 -3.93 -14.69
CA THR A 2 7.62 -2.69 -14.54
C THR A 2 7.35 -2.05 -13.18
N GLU A 3 8.23 -1.17 -12.72
CA GLU A 3 8.04 -0.41 -11.47
C GLU A 3 6.73 0.39 -11.49
N ALA A 4 6.40 0.98 -12.64
CA ALA A 4 5.12 1.68 -12.83
C ALA A 4 3.91 0.76 -12.63
N VAL A 5 3.94 -0.46 -13.20
CA VAL A 5 2.87 -1.45 -13.02
C VAL A 5 2.77 -1.91 -11.57
N TYR A 6 3.90 -2.09 -10.89
CA TYR A 6 3.88 -2.39 -9.45
C TYR A 6 3.16 -1.30 -8.65
N PHE A 7 3.55 -0.03 -8.85
CA PHE A 7 2.95 1.08 -8.13
C PHE A 7 1.46 1.22 -8.42
N GLU A 8 1.00 0.93 -9.64
CA GLU A 8 -0.44 0.87 -9.93
C GLU A 8 -1.13 -0.25 -9.16
N ILE A 9 -0.55 -1.45 -9.11
CA ILE A 9 -1.13 -2.60 -8.39
C ILE A 9 -1.26 -2.28 -6.90
N ILE A 10 -0.20 -1.83 -6.25
CA ILE A 10 -0.26 -1.57 -4.80
C ILE A 10 -1.13 -0.34 -4.47
N ARG A 11 -1.21 0.63 -5.38
CA ARG A 11 -2.15 1.76 -5.27
C ARG A 11 -3.60 1.24 -5.29
N GLY A 12 -3.93 0.40 -6.25
CA GLY A 12 -5.29 -0.14 -6.41
C GLY A 12 -5.69 -1.09 -5.28
N LYS A 13 -4.80 -2.00 -4.90
CA LYS A 13 -5.09 -3.07 -3.93
C LYS A 13 -5.19 -2.58 -2.49
N THR A 14 -4.30 -1.68 -2.09
CA THR A 14 -4.12 -1.32 -0.67
C THR A 14 -4.32 0.18 -0.44
N ALA A 15 -3.67 1.05 -1.22
CA ALA A 15 -3.70 2.48 -0.95
C ALA A 15 -5.07 3.13 -1.22
N SER A 16 -5.83 2.62 -2.19
CA SER A 16 -7.14 3.15 -2.59
C SER A 16 -8.18 3.11 -1.47
N LEU A 17 -8.23 2.00 -0.73
CA LEU A 17 -9.16 1.82 0.38
C LEU A 17 -8.77 2.72 1.57
N ILE A 18 -7.48 2.79 1.91
CA ILE A 18 -6.97 3.63 2.99
C ILE A 18 -7.20 5.12 2.67
N SER A 19 -6.90 5.54 1.43
CA SER A 19 -7.18 6.90 0.94
C SER A 19 -8.66 7.25 1.07
N SER A 20 -9.55 6.33 0.68
CA SER A 20 -11.00 6.53 0.75
C SER A 20 -11.50 6.64 2.19
N ALA A 21 -11.01 5.79 3.10
CA ALA A 21 -11.36 5.85 4.52
C ALA A 21 -10.94 7.18 5.17
N PHE A 22 -9.73 7.65 4.86
CA PHE A 22 -9.20 8.91 5.38
C PHE A 22 -9.99 10.11 4.84
N GLY A 23 -10.30 10.10 3.54
CA GLY A 23 -11.16 11.12 2.93
C GLY A 23 -12.56 11.15 3.54
N ALA A 24 -13.22 9.99 3.64
CA ALA A 24 -14.56 9.89 4.21
C ALA A 24 -14.62 10.38 5.66
N GLY A 25 -13.64 10.00 6.49
CA GLY A 25 -13.55 10.48 7.88
C GLY A 25 -13.32 11.99 7.98
N ALA A 26 -12.41 12.53 7.16
CA ALA A 26 -12.13 13.96 7.13
C ALA A 26 -13.35 14.78 6.69
N TYR A 27 -14.05 14.31 5.66
CA TYR A 27 -15.28 14.95 5.18
C TYR A 27 -16.38 14.88 6.23
N ALA A 28 -16.61 13.71 6.84
CA ALA A 28 -17.65 13.55 7.87
C ALA A 28 -17.41 14.44 9.09
N ALA A 29 -16.16 14.72 9.45
CA ALA A 29 -15.82 15.54 10.61
C ALA A 29 -15.79 17.06 10.34
N SER A 30 -15.59 17.48 9.09
CA SER A 30 -15.31 18.90 8.78
C SER A 30 -16.11 19.50 7.64
N ALA A 31 -16.69 18.69 6.74
CA ALA A 31 -17.30 19.10 5.47
C ALA A 31 -16.39 20.01 4.61
N ASP A 32 -15.08 19.97 4.84
CA ASP A 32 -14.08 20.78 4.15
C ASP A 32 -13.42 19.95 3.06
N GLU A 33 -13.65 20.32 1.81
CA GLU A 33 -13.11 19.63 0.62
C GLU A 33 -11.58 19.70 0.54
N SER A 34 -10.97 20.78 1.05
CA SER A 34 -9.52 20.94 1.02
C SER A 34 -8.86 19.98 2.03
N LYS A 35 -9.42 19.89 3.24
CA LYS A 35 -8.97 18.91 4.25
C LYS A 35 -9.25 17.48 3.80
N THR A 36 -10.39 17.24 3.17
CA THR A 36 -10.75 15.93 2.62
C THR A 36 -9.75 15.49 1.57
N SER A 37 -9.41 16.37 0.62
CA SER A 37 -8.44 16.09 -0.44
C SER A 37 -7.04 15.84 0.13
N LEU A 38 -6.61 16.64 1.11
CA LEU A 38 -5.34 16.44 1.81
C LEU A 38 -5.29 15.09 2.51
N MET A 39 -6.38 14.69 3.19
CA MET A 39 -6.46 13.42 3.91
C MET A 39 -6.52 12.22 2.97
N ARG A 40 -7.16 12.34 1.80
CA ARG A 40 -7.11 11.31 0.74
C ARG A 40 -5.68 11.12 0.25
N LEU A 41 -4.96 12.21 -0.03
CA LEU A 41 -3.56 12.14 -0.45
C LEU A 41 -2.68 11.51 0.63
N PHE A 42 -2.87 11.91 1.89
CA PHE A 42 -2.16 11.32 3.03
C PHE A 42 -2.42 9.82 3.14
N GLY A 43 -3.68 9.40 3.08
CA GLY A 43 -4.06 7.98 3.13
C GLY A 43 -3.49 7.17 1.96
N GLU A 44 -3.43 7.74 0.74
CA GLU A 44 -2.75 7.11 -0.39
C GLU A 44 -1.27 6.86 -0.06
N LYS A 45 -0.54 7.89 0.41
CA LYS A 45 0.90 7.75 0.71
C LYS A 45 1.16 6.76 1.85
N VAL A 46 0.32 6.77 2.88
CA VAL A 46 0.39 5.79 3.98
C VAL A 46 0.16 4.37 3.46
N GLY A 47 -0.87 4.15 2.64
CA GLY A 47 -1.16 2.83 2.09
C GLY A 47 -0.09 2.30 1.15
N MET A 48 0.50 3.18 0.32
CA MET A 48 1.65 2.83 -0.52
C MET A 48 2.85 2.42 0.34
N ALA A 49 3.20 3.22 1.35
CA ALA A 49 4.33 2.93 2.25
C ALA A 49 4.11 1.63 3.05
N PHE A 50 2.87 1.37 3.47
CA PHE A 50 2.50 0.15 4.17
C PHE A 50 2.74 -1.09 3.30
N GLN A 51 2.28 -1.08 2.04
CA GLN A 51 2.45 -2.24 1.17
C GLN A 51 3.91 -2.46 0.76
N ILE A 52 4.67 -1.39 0.51
CA ILE A 52 6.11 -1.51 0.24
C ILE A 52 6.82 -2.14 1.44
N ARG A 53 6.48 -1.72 2.66
CA ARG A 53 7.05 -2.28 3.89
C ARG A 53 6.66 -3.76 4.05
N ASP A 54 5.38 -4.10 3.86
CA ASP A 54 4.86 -5.46 3.94
C ASP A 54 5.56 -6.40 2.94
N ASP A 55 5.66 -5.96 1.68
CA ASP A 55 6.39 -6.69 0.63
C ASP A 55 7.87 -6.87 1.02
N LEU A 56 8.55 -5.85 1.55
CA LEU A 56 9.95 -5.99 1.99
C LEU A 56 10.13 -6.97 3.16
N PHE A 57 9.18 -7.02 4.09
CA PHE A 57 9.21 -8.00 5.19
C PHE A 57 9.03 -9.43 4.70
N ASP A 58 8.21 -9.62 3.68
CA ASP A 58 7.94 -10.94 3.10
C ASP A 58 9.16 -11.53 2.36
N TYR A 59 10.12 -10.68 1.98
CA TYR A 59 11.42 -11.08 1.42
C TYR A 59 12.54 -11.26 2.46
N GLY A 60 12.33 -10.82 3.69
CA GLY A 60 13.29 -10.98 4.77
C GLY A 60 13.29 -12.40 5.35
N LYS A 61 14.47 -12.95 5.67
CA LYS A 61 14.61 -14.19 6.47
C LYS A 61 14.32 -13.97 7.98
N ALA A 62 13.76 -12.84 8.35
CA ALA A 62 13.47 -12.52 9.75
C ALA A 62 12.17 -13.24 10.16
N ASP A 63 12.19 -13.87 11.32
CA ASP A 63 11.10 -14.69 11.83
C ASP A 63 9.91 -13.79 12.26
N VAL A 64 8.98 -13.52 11.33
CA VAL A 64 7.83 -12.61 11.56
C VAL A 64 6.58 -13.35 12.07
N GLY A 65 6.71 -14.61 12.51
CA GLY A 65 5.57 -15.38 13.04
C GLY A 65 4.50 -15.77 12.01
N LYS A 66 4.75 -15.56 10.72
CA LYS A 66 4.02 -16.13 9.58
C LYS A 66 4.97 -17.06 8.81
N PRO A 67 4.48 -18.17 8.23
CA PRO A 67 5.31 -19.04 7.39
C PRO A 67 5.89 -18.23 6.24
N THR A 68 7.17 -17.95 6.32
CA THR A 68 7.93 -17.18 5.33
C THR A 68 7.92 -17.95 4.01
N GLY A 69 7.53 -17.31 2.91
CA GLY A 69 7.66 -17.90 1.56
C GLY A 69 6.39 -18.46 0.90
N ASN A 70 5.20 -18.27 1.45
CA ASN A 70 3.96 -18.64 0.74
C ASN A 70 3.66 -17.71 -0.46
N ASP A 71 3.91 -16.41 -0.34
CA ASP A 71 3.68 -15.46 -1.44
C ASP A 71 4.77 -15.51 -2.54
N ILE A 72 5.94 -16.10 -2.25
CA ILE A 72 7.04 -16.30 -3.23
C ILE A 72 6.64 -17.27 -4.35
N LYS A 73 5.66 -18.16 -4.12
CA LYS A 73 5.16 -19.09 -5.15
C LYS A 73 4.00 -18.54 -6.00
N GLU A 74 3.27 -17.54 -5.52
CA GLU A 74 2.02 -17.09 -6.18
C GLU A 74 2.04 -15.65 -6.70
N LYS A 75 2.91 -14.75 -6.21
CA LYS A 75 2.86 -13.34 -6.61
C LYS A 75 4.23 -12.80 -6.99
N MET A 76 4.34 -12.25 -8.20
CA MET A 76 5.46 -11.41 -8.61
C MET A 76 5.42 -10.09 -7.83
N THR A 77 6.19 -9.99 -6.76
CA THR A 77 6.30 -8.81 -5.89
C THR A 77 7.55 -7.97 -6.22
N LEU A 78 7.62 -6.74 -5.69
CA LEU A 78 8.57 -5.67 -6.06
C LEU A 78 10.05 -6.09 -6.22
N PRO A 79 10.63 -6.95 -5.37
CA PRO A 79 12.03 -7.35 -5.48
C PRO A 79 12.38 -8.22 -6.70
N LEU A 80 11.41 -8.68 -7.49
CA LEU A 80 11.64 -9.31 -8.79
C LEU A 80 11.82 -8.30 -9.94
N ILE A 81 11.43 -7.03 -9.74
CA ILE A 81 11.45 -5.99 -10.78
C ILE A 81 12.75 -5.18 -10.78
N ILE A 82 13.36 -5.00 -9.61
CA ILE A 82 14.57 -4.19 -9.44
C ILE A 82 15.84 -5.03 -9.72
N ARG A 83 15.72 -6.12 -10.45
CA ARG A 83 16.84 -6.97 -10.85
C ARG A 83 17.12 -6.87 -12.34
#